data_AF-A0A7J9HR91-F1
#
_entry.id   AF-A0A7J9HR91-F1
#
_cell.length_a   1.000
_cell.length_b   1.000
_cell.length_c   1.000
_cell.angle_alpha   90.00
_cell.angle_beta   90.00
_cell.angle_gamma   90.00
#
_symmetry.space_group_name_H-M   'P 1'
#
loop_
_entity.id
_entity.type
_entity.pdbx_description
1 polymer ?
#
loop_
_entity_poly.entity_id
_entity_poly.type
_entity_poly.pdbx_seq_one_letter_code
_entity_poly.pdbx_strand_id
1 'polypeptide(L)'
;MTRYKNFKEGHKRILVATDLVGRGIDIERVNIVINYDMPDSADTYLHRVGRAGRFGTKGLAITFVSSTSDSDVLNQVQERFEVDIKELPEQIDTSTYSKKLPTMQCYMTEALVHNSLLS
;
A
#
# COMPACT_ATOMS: atom_id res chain seq x y z
N MET A 1 -1.01 -17.48 -14.64
CA MET A 1 -0.79 -16.05 -14.97
C MET A 1 -2.05 -15.16 -14.86
N THR A 2 -3.23 -15.60 -15.30
CA THR A 2 -4.45 -14.77 -15.40
C THR A 2 -4.90 -14.11 -14.09
N ARG A 3 -4.82 -14.82 -12.95
CA ARG A 3 -5.21 -14.27 -11.63
C ARG A 3 -4.38 -13.06 -11.23
N TYR A 4 -3.06 -13.13 -11.44
CA TYR A 4 -2.14 -12.03 -11.15
C TYR A 4 -2.35 -10.85 -12.11
N LYS A 5 -2.51 -11.11 -13.42
CA LYS A 5 -2.81 -10.06 -14.40
C LYS A 5 -4.05 -9.27 -14.03
N ASN A 6 -5.14 -9.95 -13.68
CA ASN A 6 -6.38 -9.32 -13.26
C ASN A 6 -6.21 -8.46 -12.00
N PHE A 7 -5.33 -8.83 -11.06
CA PHE A 7 -5.02 -7.98 -9.91
C PHE A 7 -4.20 -6.75 -10.31
N LYS A 8 -3.15 -6.94 -11.12
CA LYS A 8 -2.28 -5.86 -11.61
C LYS A 8 -3.03 -4.82 -12.45
N GLU A 9 -4.02 -5.27 -13.23
CA GLU A 9 -4.90 -4.43 -14.06
C GLU A 9 -6.06 -3.80 -13.25
N GLY A 10 -6.16 -4.09 -11.94
CA GLY A 10 -7.19 -3.53 -11.06
C GLY A 10 -8.56 -4.20 -11.14
N HIS A 11 -8.72 -5.26 -11.94
CA HIS A 11 -9.94 -6.07 -12.00
C HIS A 11 -10.22 -6.85 -10.70
N LYS A 12 -9.20 -7.05 -9.86
CA LYS A 12 -9.32 -7.58 -8.50
C LYS A 12 -8.63 -6.64 -7.52
N ARG A 13 -9.29 -6.34 -6.40
CA ARG A 13 -8.75 -5.44 -5.36
C ARG A 13 -7.94 -6.15 -4.27
N ILE A 14 -8.12 -7.47 -4.13
CA ILE A 14 -7.48 -8.28 -3.09
C ILE A 14 -6.73 -9.43 -3.77
N LEU A 15 -5.50 -9.64 -3.33
CA LEU A 15 -4.67 -10.78 -3.69
C LEU A 15 -4.20 -11.47 -2.41
N VAL A 16 -4.47 -12.76 -2.30
CA VAL A 16 -3.96 -13.62 -1.23
C VAL A 16 -2.88 -14.50 -1.83
N ALA A 17 -1.69 -14.52 -1.21
CA ALA A 17 -0.53 -15.23 -1.71
C ALA A 17 0.39 -15.69 -0.58
N THR A 18 1.19 -16.73 -0.84
CA THR A 18 2.28 -17.22 0.02
C THR A 18 3.64 -16.80 -0.53
N ASP A 19 4.72 -16.98 0.23
CA ASP A 19 6.09 -16.51 -0.10
C ASP A 19 6.66 -17.04 -1.42
N LEU A 20 6.14 -18.16 -1.93
CA LEU A 20 6.52 -18.71 -3.23
C LEU A 20 6.24 -17.73 -4.39
N VAL A 21 5.33 -16.80 -4.16
CA VAL A 21 4.85 -15.82 -5.13
C VAL A 21 5.62 -14.49 -5.01
N GLY A 22 6.29 -14.22 -3.88
CA GLY A 22 6.91 -12.91 -3.59
C GLY A 22 8.23 -12.63 -4.31
N ARG A 23 8.97 -13.68 -4.71
CA ARG A 23 10.27 -13.54 -5.41
C ARG A 23 10.13 -13.39 -6.94
N GLY A 24 9.04 -13.87 -7.52
CA GLY A 24 8.80 -13.83 -8.98
C GLY A 24 7.66 -12.91 -9.42
N ILE A 25 6.79 -12.47 -8.49
CA ILE A 25 5.67 -11.61 -8.81
C ILE A 25 5.94 -10.20 -8.28
N ASP A 26 6.24 -9.31 -9.21
CA ASP A 26 6.47 -7.91 -8.97
C ASP A 26 5.15 -7.13 -8.82
N ILE A 27 4.52 -7.26 -7.65
CA ILE A 27 3.33 -6.48 -7.28
C ILE A 27 3.78 -5.15 -6.68
N GLU A 28 4.09 -4.21 -7.54
CA GLU A 28 4.29 -2.82 -7.13
C GLU A 28 2.94 -2.09 -7.14
N ARG A 29 2.72 -1.16 -6.20
CA ARG A 29 1.54 -0.25 -6.10
C ARG A 29 0.34 -0.76 -5.29
N VAL A 30 0.56 -1.49 -4.19
CA VAL A 30 -0.51 -1.72 -3.20
C VAL A 30 -0.51 -0.64 -2.12
N ASN A 31 -1.69 -0.26 -1.64
CA ASN A 31 -1.83 0.69 -0.53
C ASN A 31 -1.60 0.01 0.84
N ILE A 32 -1.97 -1.27 0.93
CA ILE A 32 -1.98 -2.03 2.19
C ILE A 32 -1.37 -3.40 1.94
N VAL A 33 -0.46 -3.81 2.83
CA VAL A 33 0.06 -5.18 2.94
C VAL A 33 -0.39 -5.73 4.29
N ILE A 34 -0.94 -6.94 4.30
CA ILE A 34 -1.35 -7.66 5.51
C ILE A 34 -0.57 -8.96 5.58
N ASN A 35 0.33 -9.07 6.56
CA ASN A 35 0.95 -10.33 6.94
C ASN A 35 -0.02 -11.05 7.87
N TYR A 36 -0.82 -11.95 7.30
CA TYR A 36 -1.73 -12.79 8.08
C TYR A 36 -0.94 -13.77 8.97
N ASP A 37 0.10 -14.38 8.41
CA ASP A 37 1.09 -15.16 9.15
C ASP A 37 2.41 -14.38 9.19
N MET A 38 3.09 -14.37 10.36
CA MET A 38 4.39 -13.74 10.53
C MET A 38 5.40 -14.34 9.53
N PRO A 39 6.18 -13.53 8.81
CA PRO A 39 7.26 -14.04 7.96
C PRO A 39 8.32 -14.80 8.76
N ASP A 40 8.99 -15.76 8.14
CA ASP A 40 10.04 -16.56 8.80
C ASP A 40 11.29 -15.75 9.19
N SER A 41 11.47 -14.55 8.63
CA SER A 41 12.64 -13.70 8.88
C SER A 41 12.36 -12.23 8.62
N ALA A 42 13.21 -11.38 9.20
CA ALA A 42 13.18 -9.93 8.98
C ALA A 42 13.40 -9.53 7.51
N ASP A 43 14.21 -10.28 6.75
CA ASP A 43 14.40 -10.05 5.32
C ASP A 43 13.13 -10.33 4.53
N THR A 44 12.46 -11.46 4.80
CA THR A 44 11.19 -11.80 4.17
C THR A 44 10.12 -10.76 4.52
N TYR A 45 10.09 -10.29 5.76
CA TYR A 45 9.23 -9.19 6.18
C TYR A 45 9.43 -7.95 5.31
N LEU A 46 10.67 -7.48 5.16
CA LEU A 46 10.98 -6.29 4.36
C LEU A 46 10.57 -6.48 2.90
N HIS A 47 10.82 -7.65 2.32
CA HIS A 47 10.40 -7.96 0.96
C HIS A 47 8.87 -7.94 0.76
N ARG A 48 8.10 -8.38 1.76
CA ARG A 48 6.63 -8.33 1.72
C ARG A 48 6.12 -6.89 1.85
N VAL A 49 6.58 -6.14 2.85
CA VAL A 49 6.08 -4.78 3.11
C VAL A 49 6.60 -3.76 2.09
N GLY A 50 7.76 -4.00 1.48
CA GLY A 50 8.31 -3.18 0.40
C GLY A 50 7.46 -3.15 -0.88
N ARG A 51 6.38 -3.95 -0.95
CA ARG A 51 5.35 -3.85 -2.00
C ARG A 51 4.41 -2.66 -1.79
N ALA A 52 4.29 -2.18 -0.56
CA ALA A 52 3.58 -0.96 -0.21
C ALA A 52 4.51 0.25 -0.30
N GLY A 53 4.06 1.30 -0.99
CA GLY A 53 4.78 2.58 -1.10
C GLY A 53 6.01 2.56 -2.03
N ARG A 54 5.88 3.17 -3.22
CA ARG A 54 6.99 3.62 -4.08
C ARG A 54 6.64 4.98 -4.72
N PHE A 55 7.64 5.79 -5.09
CA PHE A 55 7.50 7.11 -5.71
C PHE A 55 6.63 8.11 -4.92
N GLY A 56 7.05 8.38 -3.68
CA GLY A 56 6.40 9.38 -2.84
C GLY A 56 4.96 9.03 -2.42
N THR A 57 4.55 7.77 -2.53
CA THR A 57 3.26 7.28 -2.03
C THR A 57 3.44 6.69 -0.63
N LYS A 58 2.44 6.92 0.23
CA LYS A 58 2.37 6.30 1.56
C LYS A 58 1.82 4.88 1.42
N GLY A 59 2.14 3.99 2.35
CA GLY A 59 1.66 2.61 2.39
C GLY A 59 1.50 2.14 3.84
N LEU A 60 0.61 1.19 4.07
CA LEU A 60 0.33 0.60 5.38
C LEU A 60 0.72 -0.88 5.39
N ALA A 61 1.46 -1.30 6.40
CA ALA A 61 1.73 -2.70 6.68
C ALA A 61 1.08 -3.07 8.01
N ILE A 62 0.30 -4.14 8.02
CA ILE A 62 -0.30 -4.73 9.23
C ILE A 62 0.24 -6.16 9.34
N THR A 63 0.65 -6.57 10.53
CA THR A 63 1.15 -7.93 10.77
C THR A 63 0.45 -8.50 11.99
N PHE A 64 -0.07 -9.71 11.85
CA PHE A 64 -0.63 -10.43 12.99
C PHE A 64 0.49 -11.18 13.72
N VAL A 65 0.42 -11.14 15.04
CA VAL A 65 1.35 -11.77 15.97
C VAL A 65 0.52 -12.69 16.84
N SER A 66 0.81 -13.99 16.80
CA SER A 66 0.02 -15.02 17.48
C SER A 66 0.82 -15.84 18.49
N SER A 67 2.15 -15.79 18.40
CA SER A 67 3.06 -16.60 19.20
C SER A 67 4.27 -15.82 19.69
N THR A 68 4.98 -16.35 20.68
CA THR A 68 6.25 -15.76 21.15
C THR A 68 7.30 -15.70 20.04
N SER A 69 7.36 -16.73 19.19
CA SER A 69 8.26 -16.74 18.04
C SER A 69 7.93 -15.63 17.04
N ASP A 70 6.65 -15.29 16.85
CA ASP A 70 6.27 -14.17 16.00
C ASP A 70 6.79 -12.84 16.59
N SER A 71 6.64 -12.66 17.90
CA SER A 71 7.17 -11.49 18.61
C SER A 71 8.69 -11.38 18.48
N ASP A 72 9.42 -12.51 18.53
CA ASP A 72 10.87 -12.52 18.35
C ASP A 72 11.27 -12.05 16.95
N VAL A 73 10.54 -12.47 15.91
CA VAL A 73 10.77 -11.98 14.54
C VAL A 73 10.43 -10.49 14.42
N LEU A 74 9.33 -10.04 15.03
CA LEU A 74 8.96 -8.62 15.05
C LEU A 74 10.05 -7.77 15.70
N ASN A 75 10.61 -8.22 16.81
CA ASN A 75 11.72 -7.54 17.49
C ASN A 75 12.97 -7.49 16.62
N GLN A 76 13.30 -8.58 15.93
CA GLN A 76 14.40 -8.60 14.96
C GLN A 76 14.19 -7.60 13.82
N VAL A 77 12.95 -7.45 13.33
CA VAL A 77 12.62 -6.43 12.30
C VAL A 77 12.86 -5.03 12.84
N GLN A 78 12.36 -4.72 14.04
CA GLN A 78 12.49 -3.40 14.65
C GLN A 78 13.95 -3.02 14.90
N GLU A 79 14.74 -3.94 15.46
CA GLU A 79 16.16 -3.73 15.72
C GLU A 79 16.96 -3.59 14.43
N ARG A 80 16.74 -4.48 13.46
CA ARG A 80 17.53 -4.53 12.23
C ARG A 80 17.30 -3.32 11.32
N PHE A 81 16.10 -2.78 11.31
CA PHE A 81 15.73 -1.66 10.42
C PHE A 81 15.55 -0.34 11.16
N GLU A 82 15.82 -0.30 12.47
CA GLU A 82 15.67 0.89 13.32
C GLU A 82 14.27 1.52 13.21
N VAL A 83 13.23 0.67 13.24
CA VAL A 83 11.82 1.08 13.14
C VAL A 83 11.04 0.73 14.40
N ASP A 84 10.11 1.61 14.78
CA ASP A 84 9.18 1.42 15.89
C ASP A 84 7.81 0.95 15.34
N ILE A 85 7.52 -0.34 15.45
CA ILE A 85 6.28 -0.95 14.96
C ILE A 85 5.29 -1.01 16.13
N LYS A 86 4.31 -0.10 16.07
CA LYS A 86 3.32 0.07 17.13
C LYS A 86 2.12 -0.85 16.94
N GLU A 87 1.43 -1.10 18.05
CA GLU A 87 0.09 -1.71 18.02
C GLU A 87 -0.86 -0.89 17.13
N LEU A 88 -1.76 -1.60 16.47
CA LEU A 88 -2.74 -1.00 15.58
C LEU A 88 -3.73 -0.17 16.42
N PRO A 89 -3.87 1.15 16.18
CA PRO A 89 -4.84 1.96 16.91
C PRO A 89 -6.26 1.61 16.47
N GLU A 90 -7.26 1.91 17.31
CA GLU A 90 -8.69 1.70 16.98
C GLU A 90 -9.13 2.48 15.74
N GLN A 91 -8.47 3.61 15.46
CA GLN A 91 -8.79 4.49 14.34
C GLN A 91 -7.53 4.84 13.55
N ILE A 92 -7.60 4.68 12.22
CA ILE A 92 -6.53 5.01 11.29
C ILE A 92 -7.09 5.98 10.26
N ASP A 93 -6.49 7.16 10.14
CA ASP A 93 -6.83 8.09 9.08
C ASP A 93 -6.29 7.58 7.73
N THR A 94 -7.19 7.35 6.77
CA THR A 94 -6.85 6.92 5.41
C THR A 94 -5.83 7.82 4.71
N SER A 95 -5.75 9.11 5.06
CA SER A 95 -4.76 10.05 4.50
C SER A 95 -3.30 9.70 4.87
N THR A 96 -3.12 8.86 5.90
CA THR A 96 -1.80 8.42 6.38
C THR A 96 -1.16 7.34 5.51
N TYR A 97 -1.95 6.60 4.72
CA TYR A 97 -1.43 5.52 3.88
C TYR A 97 -2.01 5.49 2.45
N SER A 98 -2.89 6.43 2.11
CA SER A 98 -3.42 6.59 0.76
C SER A 98 -3.38 8.06 0.35
N LYS A 99 -2.78 8.35 -0.82
CA LYS A 99 -2.96 9.66 -1.46
C LYS A 99 -4.36 9.68 -2.06
N LYS A 100 -5.18 10.68 -1.71
CA LYS A 100 -6.37 11.00 -2.52
C LYS A 100 -5.88 11.24 -3.94
N LEU A 101 -6.32 10.40 -4.89
CA LEU A 101 -6.24 10.75 -6.30
C LEU A 101 -6.99 12.07 -6.46
N PRO A 102 -6.45 13.07 -7.18
CA PRO A 102 -7.17 14.32 -7.38
C PRO A 102 -8.53 13.98 -7.97
N THR A 103 -9.60 14.28 -7.24
CA THR A 103 -10.94 14.28 -7.78
C THR A 103 -10.88 15.21 -8.98
N MET A 104 -11.13 14.70 -10.18
CA MET A 104 -11.18 15.52 -11.38
C MET A 104 -12.33 16.52 -11.20
N GLN A 105 -12.05 17.69 -10.65
CA GLN A 105 -13.01 18.80 -10.59
C GLN A 105 -13.11 19.36 -12.00
N CYS A 106 -14.14 18.91 -12.72
CA CYS A 106 -14.57 19.56 -13.95
C CYS A 106 -15.22 20.89 -13.54
N TYR A 107 -14.55 22.01 -13.86
CA TYR A 107 -15.13 23.33 -13.76
C TYR A 107 -15.72 23.69 -15.14
N MET A 108 -17.05 23.83 -15.22
CA MET A 108 -17.70 24.45 -16.37
C MET A 108 -17.44 25.96 -16.29
N THR A 109 -16.71 26.53 -17.26
CA THR A 109 -16.69 27.98 -17.45
C THR A 109 -17.74 28.32 -18.50
N GLU A 110 -18.76 29.10 -18.14
CA GLU A 110 -19.59 29.75 -19.15
C GLU A 110 -18.74 30.81 -19.85
N ALA A 111 -18.46 30.59 -21.14
CA ALA A 111 -17.89 31.62 -21.99
C ALA A 111 -18.99 32.65 -22.28
N LEU A 112 -19.04 33.73 -21.49
CA LEU A 112 -19.75 34.94 -21.90
C LEU A 112 -18.99 35.53 -23.10
N VAL A 113 -19.48 35.29 -24.30
CA VAL A 113 -19.09 36.05 -25.49
C VAL A 113 -19.63 37.46 -25.29
N HIS A 114 -18.83 38.34 -24.68
CA HIS A 114 -19.09 39.77 -24.75
C HIS A 114 -18.67 40.26 -26.13
N ASN A 115 -19.68 40.42 -26.99
CA ASN A 115 -19.58 41.13 -28.24
C ASN A 115 -19.45 42.64 -27.94
N SER A 116 -18.23 43.14 -27.89
CA SER A 116 -17.97 44.58 -27.98
C SER A 116 -16.49 44.81 -28.32
N LEU A 117 -16.23 45.81 -29.18
CA LEU A 117 -14.99 46.14 -29.93
C LEU A 117 -15.00 45.45 -31.32
N LEU A 118 -15.64 45.97 -32.39
CA LEU A 118 -15.66 47.34 -32.90
C LEU A 118 -14.33 48.10 -32.70
N SER A 119 -13.39 47.80 -33.59
CA SER A 119 -12.52 48.78 -34.24
C SER A 119 -12.32 48.35 -35.68
#